data_AF-A0A0B7NNQ5-F1
#
_entry.id   AF-A0A0B7NNQ5-F1
#
_cell.length_a   1.000
_cell.length_b   1.000
_cell.length_c   1.000
_cell.angle_alpha   90.00
_cell.angle_beta   90.00
_cell.angle_gamma   90.00
#
_symmetry.space_group_name_H-M   'P 1'
#
loop_
_entity.id
_entity.type
_entity.pdbx_description
1 polymer ?
#
loop_
_entity_poly.entity_id
_entity_poly.type
_entity_poly.pdbx_seq_one_letter_code
_entity_poly.pdbx_strand_id
1 'polypeptide(L)'
;MDVKQAFEYFGLLEQQFWKNLDHRLIEQITFAGELKPEDMLLYGEFGFTVLGLKPAMLVEFCTDSVNKLYLETVVEPVLFALKTKTLHYHVIQHVETPESNLNGCILLYQIKQSSLQELAFILSNTTTVLKVTEESMATILDYPGHLPSTEKEIASMLSVIYFDDRPNKKELIALTSFAIQNSERERTLAHFKRYHDPTRLHHNRKKRGHVSAGHGRVGKHRKHPGGRGLAGGQHHHRINMDKYHPGYFGKVGMRHFHLKNNVNWRPIVNLDKIWTLAGEGVREQYKNTEKVPVIDALQKGYGKVLAKGTISQPVIVRTRFVSRLAEKKIKEAGGVVELIA
;
A
#
# COMPACT_ATOMS: atom_id res chain seq x y z
N MET A 1 3.96 33.36 -1.62
CA MET A 1 3.11 32.28 -2.13
C MET A 1 2.66 31.40 -0.99
N ASP A 2 1.39 31.01 -1.01
CA ASP A 2 0.88 29.95 -0.13
C ASP A 2 1.36 28.58 -0.64
N VAL A 3 1.26 27.52 0.17
CA VAL A 3 1.86 26.20 -0.13
C VAL A 3 1.45 25.67 -1.51
N LYS A 4 0.17 25.79 -1.88
CA LYS A 4 -0.32 25.36 -3.19
C LYS A 4 0.33 26.13 -4.35
N GLN A 5 0.46 27.44 -4.22
CA GLN A 5 1.09 28.29 -5.24
C GLN A 5 2.59 28.01 -5.36
N ALA A 6 3.27 27.75 -4.23
CA ALA A 6 4.69 27.38 -4.25
C ALA A 6 4.92 26.02 -4.93
N PHE A 7 4.04 25.04 -4.71
CA PHE A 7 4.09 23.75 -5.41
C PHE A 7 3.90 23.89 -6.93
N GLU A 8 2.89 24.67 -7.36
CA GLU A 8 2.67 24.93 -8.79
C GLU A 8 3.84 25.71 -9.42
N TYR A 9 4.41 26.65 -8.67
CA TYR A 9 5.57 27.44 -9.11
C TYR A 9 6.83 26.59 -9.25
N PHE A 10 7.10 25.68 -8.29
CA PHE A 10 8.21 24.72 -8.38
C PHE A 10 8.11 23.87 -9.64
N GLY A 11 6.94 23.28 -9.91
CA GLY A 11 6.75 22.47 -11.11
C GLY A 11 6.96 23.25 -12.41
N LEU A 12 6.61 24.54 -12.45
CA LEU A 12 6.88 25.40 -13.60
C LEU A 12 8.38 25.68 -13.79
N LEU A 13 9.10 26.03 -12.72
CA LEU A 13 10.53 26.28 -12.79
C LEU A 13 11.32 25.02 -13.13
N GLU A 14 10.93 23.86 -12.59
CA GLU A 14 11.54 22.58 -12.93
C GLU A 14 11.35 22.25 -14.42
N GLN A 15 10.15 22.47 -14.98
CA GLN A 15 9.94 22.31 -16.42
C GLN A 15 10.78 23.27 -17.27
N GLN A 16 10.99 24.50 -16.79
CA GLN A 16 11.86 25.48 -17.47
C GLN A 16 13.33 25.07 -17.39
N PHE A 17 13.78 24.56 -16.25
CA PHE A 17 15.13 24.04 -16.06
C PHE A 17 15.46 22.96 -17.10
N TRP A 18 14.60 21.95 -17.24
CA TRP A 18 14.78 20.89 -18.24
C TRP A 18 14.75 21.38 -19.69
N LYS A 19 13.95 22.40 -20.00
CA LYS A 19 13.88 22.98 -21.36
C LYS A 19 15.10 23.84 -21.72
N ASN A 20 15.73 24.44 -20.73
CA ASN A 20 16.85 25.37 -20.92
C ASN A 20 18.22 24.68 -20.80
N LEU A 21 18.26 23.41 -20.43
CA LEU A 21 19.49 22.61 -20.38
C LEU A 21 19.99 22.28 -21.80
N ASP A 22 21.31 22.30 -21.97
CA ASP A 22 21.94 21.89 -23.23
C ASP A 22 21.69 20.40 -23.51
N HIS A 23 21.49 20.05 -24.78
CA HIS A 23 21.21 18.67 -25.20
C HIS A 23 22.25 17.65 -24.71
N ARG A 24 23.54 18.04 -24.67
CA ARG A 24 24.63 17.19 -24.18
C ARG A 24 24.52 16.90 -22.68
N LEU A 25 24.12 17.90 -21.90
CA LEU A 25 23.91 17.76 -20.46
C LEU A 25 22.67 16.91 -20.19
N ILE A 26 21.60 17.09 -20.97
CA ILE A 26 20.42 16.24 -20.90
C ILE A 26 20.80 14.78 -21.14
N GLU A 27 21.52 14.46 -22.22
CA GLU A 27 22.00 13.10 -22.51
C GLU A 27 22.87 12.52 -21.38
N GLN A 28 23.71 13.34 -20.75
CA GLN A 28 24.53 12.88 -19.61
C GLN A 28 23.69 12.59 -18.37
N ILE A 29 22.67 13.40 -18.10
CA ILE A 29 21.79 13.23 -16.93
C ILE A 29 20.84 12.05 -17.15
N THR A 30 20.38 11.83 -18.38
CA THR A 30 19.41 10.78 -18.72
C THR A 30 20.04 9.44 -19.08
N PHE A 31 21.32 9.23 -18.74
CA PHE A 31 22.08 8.01 -19.08
C PHE A 31 22.00 7.67 -20.58
N ALA A 32 22.39 8.62 -21.43
CA ALA A 32 22.32 8.53 -22.88
C ALA A 32 20.90 8.26 -23.43
N GLY A 33 19.86 8.74 -22.73
CA GLY A 33 18.46 8.62 -23.13
C GLY A 33 17.75 7.34 -22.68
N GLU A 34 18.36 6.57 -21.78
CA GLU A 34 17.69 5.44 -21.12
C GLU A 34 16.50 5.92 -20.26
N LEU A 35 16.60 7.12 -19.67
CA LEU A 35 15.53 7.78 -18.93
C LEU A 35 15.00 9.00 -19.69
N LYS A 36 13.75 9.37 -19.46
CA LYS A 36 13.22 10.64 -19.97
C LYS A 36 13.31 11.72 -18.90
N PRO A 37 13.47 13.01 -19.26
CA PRO A 37 13.41 14.11 -18.31
C PRO A 37 12.14 14.09 -17.44
N GLU A 38 11.01 13.65 -18.00
CA GLU A 38 9.75 13.52 -17.27
C GLU A 38 9.80 12.47 -16.14
N ASP A 39 10.68 11.48 -16.25
CA ASP A 39 10.87 10.43 -15.23
C ASP A 39 11.77 10.91 -14.08
N MET A 40 12.48 12.04 -14.25
CA MET A 40 13.44 12.61 -13.30
C MET A 40 12.92 13.87 -12.60
N LEU A 41 11.61 14.14 -12.67
CA LEU A 41 11.01 15.30 -12.03
C LEU A 41 10.90 15.11 -10.52
N LEU A 42 11.34 16.12 -9.76
CA LEU A 42 11.32 16.13 -8.30
C LEU A 42 10.12 16.90 -7.72
N TYR A 43 9.24 17.45 -8.57
CA TYR A 43 8.09 18.25 -8.10
C TYR A 43 7.20 17.51 -7.10
N GLY A 44 6.96 16.20 -7.26
CA GLY A 44 6.14 15.45 -6.30
C GLY A 44 6.82 15.27 -4.95
N GLU A 45 8.13 15.00 -4.94
CA GLU A 45 8.96 14.93 -3.73
C GLU A 45 8.99 16.28 -3.00
N PHE A 46 9.11 17.37 -3.75
CA PHE A 46 8.95 18.72 -3.22
C PHE A 46 7.56 18.93 -2.60
N GLY A 47 6.50 18.46 -3.28
CA GLY A 47 5.13 18.51 -2.80
C GLY A 47 4.95 17.83 -1.44
N PHE A 48 5.48 16.62 -1.26
CA PHE A 48 5.41 15.93 0.03
C PHE A 48 6.20 16.65 1.12
N THR A 49 7.37 17.18 0.79
CA THR A 49 8.25 17.88 1.74
C THR A 49 7.64 19.22 2.18
N VAL A 50 7.09 20.02 1.25
CA VAL A 50 6.46 21.31 1.56
C VAL A 50 5.17 21.17 2.36
N LEU A 51 4.45 20.05 2.21
CA LEU A 51 3.28 19.70 3.02
C LEU A 51 3.66 19.14 4.40
N GLY A 52 4.95 18.87 4.65
CA GLY A 52 5.44 18.24 5.87
C GLY A 52 5.03 16.78 6.01
N LEU A 53 4.75 16.12 4.88
CA LEU A 53 4.50 14.68 4.81
C LEU A 53 5.82 13.91 4.86
N LYS A 54 6.85 14.43 4.16
CA LYS A 54 8.24 13.94 4.21
C LYS A 54 9.17 14.89 4.99
N PRO A 55 10.19 14.36 5.70
CA PRO A 55 11.16 15.17 6.45
C PRO A 55 12.07 15.97 5.52
N ALA A 56 12.54 15.35 4.45
CA ALA A 56 13.46 15.92 3.50
C ALA A 56 13.31 15.29 2.11
N MET A 57 13.86 15.98 1.11
CA MET A 57 14.10 15.48 -0.23
C MET A 57 15.57 15.71 -0.59
N LEU A 58 16.14 14.77 -1.33
CA LEU A 58 17.50 14.86 -1.86
C LEU A 58 17.41 15.24 -3.35
N VAL A 59 18.24 16.19 -3.76
CA VAL A 59 18.48 16.53 -5.16
C VAL A 59 19.89 16.10 -5.50
N GLU A 60 19.99 15.15 -6.42
CA GLU A 60 21.24 14.55 -6.87
C GLU A 60 21.19 14.42 -8.41
N PHE A 61 22.09 15.15 -9.07
CA PHE A 61 22.41 15.00 -10.49
C PHE A 61 23.86 14.57 -10.66
N CYS A 62 24.21 14.10 -11.87
CA CYS A 62 25.53 13.54 -12.19
C CYS A 62 26.72 14.49 -11.93
N THR A 63 26.50 15.81 -11.82
CA THR A 63 27.58 16.79 -11.63
C THR A 63 27.17 17.92 -10.67
N ASP A 64 28.13 18.38 -9.87
CA ASP A 64 27.96 19.49 -8.91
C ASP A 64 27.51 20.80 -9.59
N SER A 65 27.94 21.03 -10.83
CA SER A 65 27.53 22.20 -11.61
C SER A 65 26.04 22.19 -11.91
N VAL A 66 25.47 21.01 -12.23
CA VAL A 66 24.04 20.84 -12.48
C VAL A 66 23.26 20.95 -11.18
N ASN A 67 23.75 20.37 -10.08
CA ASN A 67 23.16 20.55 -8.75
C ASN A 67 23.06 22.05 -8.41
N LYS A 68 24.17 22.78 -8.54
CA LYS A 68 24.22 24.22 -8.27
C LYS A 68 23.28 25.02 -9.18
N LEU A 69 23.21 24.69 -10.47
CA LEU A 69 22.29 25.34 -11.39
C LEU A 69 20.83 25.12 -10.96
N TYR A 70 20.46 23.88 -10.63
CA TYR A 70 19.12 23.55 -10.14
C TYR A 70 18.77 24.29 -8.84
N LEU A 71 19.73 24.42 -7.93
CA LEU A 71 19.59 25.20 -6.70
C LEU A 71 19.18 26.65 -7.01
N GLU A 72 19.96 27.32 -7.84
CA GLU A 72 19.81 28.74 -8.17
C GLU A 72 18.55 29.02 -9.01
N THR A 73 18.20 28.12 -9.94
CA THR A 73 17.09 28.36 -10.88
C THR A 73 15.73 27.84 -10.40
N VAL A 74 15.70 26.81 -9.54
CA VAL A 74 14.45 26.15 -9.11
C VAL A 74 14.22 26.30 -7.62
N VAL A 75 15.18 25.87 -6.79
CA VAL A 75 14.99 25.74 -5.34
C VAL A 75 14.95 27.10 -4.64
N GLU A 76 15.97 27.94 -4.84
CA GLU A 76 16.08 29.23 -4.16
C GLU A 76 14.93 30.18 -4.48
N PRO A 77 14.48 30.33 -5.75
CA PRO A 77 13.34 31.19 -6.07
C PRO A 77 12.04 30.74 -5.37
N VAL A 78 11.80 29.44 -5.28
CA VAL A 78 10.61 28.89 -4.62
C VAL A 78 10.67 29.10 -3.12
N LEU A 79 11.82 28.83 -2.50
CA LEU A 79 12.03 29.05 -1.06
C LEU A 79 11.91 30.52 -0.69
N PHE A 80 12.45 31.43 -1.51
CA PHE A 80 12.30 32.87 -1.33
C PHE A 80 10.83 33.31 -1.44
N ALA A 81 10.09 32.76 -2.40
CA ALA A 81 8.68 33.08 -2.61
C ALA A 81 7.75 32.47 -1.53
N LEU A 82 8.17 31.46 -0.77
CA LEU A 82 7.35 30.74 0.21
C LEU A 82 7.15 31.56 1.50
N LYS A 83 5.90 31.97 1.78
CA LYS A 83 5.58 32.83 2.94
C LYS A 83 5.84 32.15 4.29
N THR A 84 5.61 30.85 4.38
CA THR A 84 5.64 30.12 5.64
C THR A 84 7.05 29.85 6.15
N LYS A 85 8.09 30.07 5.33
CA LYS A 85 9.52 29.77 5.63
C LYS A 85 9.68 28.44 6.38
N THR A 86 9.00 27.41 5.88
CA THR A 86 8.92 26.09 6.51
C THR A 86 10.07 25.18 6.07
N LEU A 87 10.62 25.44 4.88
CA LEU A 87 11.69 24.68 4.29
C LEU A 87 13.01 25.44 4.34
N HIS A 88 14.10 24.69 4.44
CA HIS A 88 15.47 25.16 4.27
C HIS A 88 16.25 24.17 3.40
N TYR A 89 17.34 24.59 2.78
CA TYR A 89 18.24 23.69 2.06
C TYR A 89 19.61 23.62 2.73
N HIS A 90 20.35 22.55 2.46
CA HIS A 90 21.76 22.39 2.84
C HIS A 90 22.49 21.71 1.70
N VAL A 91 23.61 22.27 1.28
CA VAL A 91 24.51 21.61 0.33
C VAL A 91 25.39 20.66 1.13
N ILE A 92 25.23 19.36 0.88
CA ILE A 92 25.92 18.32 1.63
C ILE A 92 27.42 18.41 1.37
N GLN A 93 28.19 18.38 2.46
CA GLN A 93 29.64 18.32 2.41
C GLN A 93 30.13 17.13 3.22
N HIS A 94 31.06 16.36 2.65
CA HIS A 94 31.75 15.28 3.36
C HIS A 94 30.83 14.18 3.92
N VAL A 95 29.78 13.80 3.20
CA VAL A 95 28.90 12.67 3.57
C VAL A 95 28.95 11.59 2.50
N GLU A 96 29.16 10.35 2.93
CA GLU A 96 29.18 9.17 2.08
C GLU A 96 28.19 8.12 2.61
N THR A 97 27.51 7.45 1.70
CA THR A 97 26.78 6.20 1.97
C THR A 97 27.56 5.02 1.39
N PRO A 98 27.22 3.77 1.72
CA PRO A 98 27.85 2.60 1.11
C PRO A 98 27.77 2.59 -0.43
N GLU A 99 26.73 3.18 -1.01
CA GLU A 99 26.44 3.15 -2.44
C GLU A 99 26.85 4.43 -3.18
N SER A 100 26.79 5.60 -2.53
CA SER A 100 26.98 6.90 -3.19
C SER A 100 27.77 7.91 -2.34
N ASN A 101 28.55 8.75 -3.02
CA ASN A 101 29.15 9.95 -2.43
C ASN A 101 28.18 11.14 -2.61
N LEU A 102 27.68 11.68 -1.50
CA LEU A 102 26.65 12.72 -1.52
C LEU A 102 27.21 14.15 -1.52
N ASN A 103 28.53 14.31 -1.63
CA ASN A 103 29.16 15.62 -1.65
C ASN A 103 28.63 16.45 -2.84
N GLY A 104 28.20 17.69 -2.58
CA GLY A 104 27.62 18.57 -3.59
C GLY A 104 26.13 18.34 -3.88
N CYS A 105 25.51 17.30 -3.31
CA CYS A 105 24.07 17.10 -3.37
C CYS A 105 23.32 18.11 -2.50
N ILE A 106 22.07 18.40 -2.83
CA ILE A 106 21.26 19.38 -2.10
C ILE A 106 20.20 18.64 -1.30
N LEU A 107 20.20 18.85 0.01
CA LEU A 107 19.16 18.36 0.90
C LEU A 107 18.19 19.49 1.22
N LEU A 108 16.96 19.42 0.69
CA LEU A 108 15.86 20.28 1.16
C LEU A 108 15.15 19.59 2.31
N TYR A 109 14.96 20.27 3.44
CA TYR A 109 14.37 19.70 4.63
C TYR A 109 13.37 20.63 5.31
N GLN A 110 12.46 20.03 6.07
CA GLN A 110 11.41 20.70 6.82
C GLN A 110 11.95 21.14 8.20
N ILE A 111 11.94 22.45 8.48
CA ILE A 111 12.54 23.03 9.70
C ILE A 111 11.90 22.45 10.97
N LYS A 112 10.59 22.15 10.96
CA LYS A 112 9.90 21.54 12.10
C LYS A 112 10.29 20.09 12.38
N GLN A 113 10.86 19.39 11.41
CA GLN A 113 11.30 18.00 11.51
C GLN A 113 12.83 17.89 11.65
N SER A 114 13.54 19.01 11.76
CA SER A 114 14.99 19.09 12.01
C SER A 114 15.45 18.46 13.34
N SER A 115 14.52 18.02 14.19
CA SER A 115 14.81 17.29 15.43
C SER A 115 15.08 15.79 15.25
N LEU A 116 15.02 15.26 14.02
CA LEU A 116 15.50 13.91 13.73
C LEU A 116 17.02 13.89 13.95
N GLN A 117 17.49 12.94 14.77
CA GLN A 117 18.91 12.84 15.12
C GLN A 117 19.78 12.61 13.89
N GLU A 118 19.25 11.85 12.93
CA GLU A 118 19.87 11.52 11.66
C GLU A 118 20.01 12.75 10.74
N LEU A 119 19.00 13.63 10.70
CA LEU A 119 19.08 14.90 9.95
C LEU A 119 20.09 15.86 10.56
N ALA A 120 20.11 15.99 11.89
CA ALA A 120 21.07 16.85 12.58
C ALA A 120 22.53 16.43 12.31
N PHE A 121 22.78 15.14 12.09
CA PHE A 121 24.08 14.60 11.77
C PHE A 121 24.58 15.04 10.39
N ILE A 122 23.72 14.97 9.36
CA ILE A 122 24.05 15.41 7.99
C ILE A 122 24.23 16.93 7.91
N LEU A 123 23.47 17.69 8.70
CA LEU A 123 23.55 19.15 8.73
C LEU A 123 24.78 19.68 9.50
N SER A 124 25.58 18.80 10.10
CA SER A 124 26.77 19.21 10.85
C SER A 124 27.94 19.50 9.92
N ASN A 125 28.47 20.72 9.98
CA ASN A 125 29.65 21.12 9.20
C ASN A 125 30.93 20.53 9.82
N THR A 126 31.14 19.23 9.69
CA THR A 126 32.38 18.57 10.11
C THR A 126 33.36 18.45 8.95
N THR A 127 34.65 18.60 9.25
CA THR A 127 35.75 18.48 8.27
C THR A 127 36.08 17.02 7.94
N THR A 128 35.56 16.07 8.72
CA THR A 128 35.76 14.62 8.56
C THR A 128 34.63 14.01 7.76
N VAL A 129 34.96 13.06 6.86
CA VAL A 129 33.98 12.30 6.10
C VAL A 129 33.06 11.51 7.05
N LEU A 130 31.76 11.81 6.99
CA LEU A 130 30.72 11.15 7.74
C LEU A 130 30.14 10.00 6.92
N LYS A 131 30.13 8.80 7.49
CA LYS A 131 29.50 7.63 6.88
C LYS A 131 28.08 7.47 7.42
N VAL A 132 27.09 7.55 6.54
CA VAL A 132 25.67 7.38 6.89
C VAL A 132 25.18 6.06 6.31
N THR A 133 24.40 5.31 7.09
CA THR A 133 23.83 4.03 6.62
C THR A 133 22.64 4.26 5.69
N GLU A 134 22.38 3.32 4.78
CA GLU A 134 21.22 3.38 3.89
C GLU A 134 19.90 3.38 4.67
N GLU A 135 19.83 2.68 5.82
CA GLU A 135 18.65 2.71 6.70
C GLU A 135 18.39 4.12 7.27
N SER A 136 19.47 4.84 7.62
CA SER A 136 19.37 6.22 8.08
C SER A 136 18.92 7.15 6.95
N MET A 137 19.47 6.99 5.74
CA MET A 137 19.05 7.78 4.57
C MET A 137 17.60 7.51 4.18
N ALA A 138 17.17 6.23 4.17
CA ALA A 138 15.79 5.84 3.94
C ALA A 138 14.85 6.46 5.00
N THR A 139 15.29 6.56 6.25
CA THR A 139 14.52 7.22 7.31
C THR A 139 14.41 8.73 7.10
N ILE A 140 15.50 9.39 6.68
CA ILE A 140 15.55 10.83 6.40
C ILE A 140 14.64 11.21 5.23
N LEU A 141 14.67 10.42 4.16
CA LEU A 141 13.91 10.66 2.93
C LEU A 141 12.51 9.99 2.95
N ASP A 142 12.20 9.30 4.05
CA ASP A 142 10.96 8.57 4.31
C ASP A 142 10.62 7.56 3.20
N TYR A 143 11.64 6.82 2.77
CA TYR A 143 11.53 5.74 1.81
C TYR A 143 11.16 4.42 2.51
N PRO A 144 10.01 3.80 2.18
CA PRO A 144 9.50 2.63 2.90
C PRO A 144 10.14 1.29 2.50
N GLY A 145 10.90 1.24 1.41
CA GLY A 145 11.61 0.06 0.92
C GLY A 145 13.13 0.18 1.13
N HIS A 146 13.82 -0.96 1.07
CA HIS A 146 15.28 -0.99 1.09
C HIS A 146 15.86 -1.09 -0.33
N LEU A 147 17.10 -0.63 -0.48
CA LEU A 147 17.85 -0.81 -1.72
C LEU A 147 18.16 -2.30 -1.94
N PRO A 148 18.13 -2.78 -3.20
CA PRO A 148 18.44 -4.17 -3.51
C PRO A 148 19.89 -4.49 -3.14
N SER A 149 20.09 -5.57 -2.40
CA SER A 149 21.44 -6.03 -2.01
C SER A 149 22.05 -6.99 -3.03
N THR A 150 21.23 -7.52 -3.96
CA THR A 150 21.67 -8.46 -5.00
C THR A 150 20.99 -8.20 -6.34
N GLU A 151 21.63 -8.55 -7.46
CA GLU A 151 21.04 -8.38 -8.81
C GLU A 151 19.72 -9.15 -9.00
N LYS A 152 19.55 -10.27 -8.30
CA LYS A 152 18.31 -11.07 -8.34
C LYS A 152 17.12 -10.31 -7.76
N GLU A 153 17.36 -9.45 -6.78
CA GLU A 153 16.32 -8.64 -6.16
C GLU A 153 15.82 -7.55 -7.10
N ILE A 154 16.73 -6.94 -7.90
CA ILE A 154 16.40 -5.90 -8.89
C ILE A 154 15.30 -6.39 -9.84
N ALA A 155 15.44 -7.60 -10.37
CA ALA A 155 14.47 -8.18 -11.31
C ALA A 155 13.08 -8.44 -10.70
N SER A 156 12.98 -8.49 -9.37
CA SER A 156 11.75 -8.76 -8.64
C SER A 156 11.11 -7.53 -8.00
N MET A 157 11.72 -6.35 -8.15
CA MET A 157 11.19 -5.12 -7.59
C MET A 157 9.90 -4.71 -8.29
N LEU A 158 8.98 -4.18 -7.50
CA LEU A 158 7.74 -3.57 -7.97
C LEU A 158 7.89 -2.05 -7.92
N SER A 159 7.42 -1.37 -8.96
CA SER A 159 7.25 0.08 -8.92
C SER A 159 5.89 0.45 -8.33
N VAL A 160 5.91 1.30 -7.31
CA VAL A 160 4.72 1.91 -6.70
C VAL A 160 4.70 3.38 -7.08
N ILE A 161 3.69 3.77 -7.85
CA ILE A 161 3.53 5.14 -8.35
C ILE A 161 2.40 5.82 -7.59
N TYR A 162 2.67 7.04 -7.12
CA TYR A 162 1.65 7.89 -6.52
C TYR A 162 1.15 8.90 -7.55
N PHE A 163 -0.15 8.89 -7.84
CA PHE A 163 -0.75 9.77 -8.84
C PHE A 163 -1.47 10.96 -8.19
N ASP A 164 -1.38 12.12 -8.83
CA ASP A 164 -2.21 13.29 -8.51
C ASP A 164 -3.60 13.11 -9.14
N ASP A 165 -4.59 12.77 -8.32
CA ASP A 165 -5.99 12.69 -8.74
C ASP A 165 -6.62 14.09 -8.74
N ARG A 166 -6.46 14.82 -9.86
CA ARG A 166 -7.10 16.13 -10.05
C ARG A 166 -8.49 15.92 -10.64
N PRO A 167 -9.58 16.31 -9.95
CA PRO A 167 -10.95 16.03 -10.38
C PRO A 167 -11.35 16.61 -11.75
N ASN A 168 -10.54 17.51 -12.33
CA ASN A 168 -10.82 18.20 -13.59
C ASN A 168 -9.84 17.84 -14.73
N LYS A 169 -8.91 16.89 -14.56
CA LYS A 169 -8.03 16.40 -15.64
C LYS A 169 -8.29 14.90 -15.88
N LYS A 170 -8.42 14.50 -17.14
CA LYS A 170 -8.66 13.09 -17.53
C LYS A 170 -7.41 12.20 -17.39
N GLU A 171 -6.22 12.79 -17.31
CA GLU A 171 -4.95 12.07 -17.23
C GLU A 171 -4.41 12.09 -15.80
N LEU A 172 -4.05 10.91 -15.31
CA LEU A 172 -3.35 10.74 -14.03
C LEU A 172 -1.91 11.20 -14.19
N ILE A 173 -1.49 12.17 -13.39
CA ILE A 173 -0.11 12.66 -13.39
C ILE A 173 0.66 11.94 -12.28
N ALA A 174 1.72 11.20 -12.63
CA ALA A 174 2.58 10.55 -11.65
C ALA A 174 3.35 11.62 -10.86
N LEU A 175 3.15 11.67 -9.54
CA LEU A 175 3.85 12.60 -8.64
C LEU A 175 5.23 12.07 -8.26
N THR A 176 5.31 10.79 -7.91
CA THR A 176 6.56 10.13 -7.53
C THR A 176 6.42 8.63 -7.76
N SER A 177 7.54 7.94 -7.88
CA SER A 177 7.61 6.49 -7.96
C SER A 177 8.63 5.92 -6.98
N PHE A 178 8.37 4.73 -6.48
CA PHE A 178 9.25 4.01 -5.56
C PHE A 178 9.43 2.58 -6.04
N ALA A 179 10.66 2.08 -6.03
CA ALA A 179 10.93 0.66 -6.19
C ALA A 179 10.89 -0.02 -4.82
N ILE A 180 10.14 -1.12 -4.71
CA ILE A 180 10.04 -1.91 -3.47
C ILE A 180 10.12 -3.41 -3.75
N GLN A 181 10.46 -4.21 -2.75
CA GLN A 181 10.33 -5.65 -2.88
C GLN A 181 8.86 -6.09 -2.82
N ASN A 182 8.53 -7.20 -3.47
CA ASN A 182 7.17 -7.76 -3.43
C ASN A 182 6.71 -8.11 -2.00
N SER A 183 7.64 -8.54 -1.15
CA SER A 183 7.40 -8.80 0.28
C SER A 183 7.00 -7.54 1.06
N GLU A 184 7.40 -6.36 0.60
CA GLU A 184 7.18 -5.08 1.27
C GLU A 184 5.91 -4.37 0.82
N ARG A 185 5.17 -4.95 -0.14
CA ARG A 185 3.97 -4.35 -0.75
C ARG A 185 2.96 -3.85 0.28
N GLU A 186 2.61 -4.67 1.27
CA GLU A 186 1.66 -4.28 2.31
C GLU A 186 2.22 -3.18 3.23
N ARG A 187 3.52 -3.31 3.56
CA ARG A 187 4.45 -2.29 4.10
C ARG A 187 4.15 -0.90 3.54
N THR A 188 4.44 -0.81 2.26
CA THR A 188 4.44 0.41 1.46
C THR A 188 3.03 0.97 1.27
N LEU A 189 2.04 0.11 1.01
CA LEU A 189 0.64 0.55 0.92
C LEU A 189 0.14 1.14 2.24
N ALA A 190 0.51 0.57 3.39
CA ALA A 190 0.17 1.12 4.70
C ALA A 190 0.88 2.46 4.97
N HIS A 191 2.13 2.59 4.55
CA HIS A 191 2.89 3.83 4.63
C HIS A 191 2.16 4.97 3.87
N PHE A 192 1.81 4.79 2.59
CA PHE A 192 1.12 5.83 1.83
C PHE A 192 -0.33 6.07 2.27
N LYS A 193 -1.02 5.07 2.83
CA LYS A 193 -2.35 5.26 3.46
C LYS A 193 -2.32 6.27 4.61
N ARG A 194 -1.18 6.45 5.29
CA ARG A 194 -1.03 7.49 6.32
C ARG A 194 -1.23 8.90 5.75
N TYR A 195 -0.86 9.13 4.49
CA TYR A 195 -1.07 10.41 3.82
C TYR A 195 -2.52 10.62 3.37
N HIS A 196 -3.28 9.54 3.21
CA HIS A 196 -4.69 9.58 2.82
C HIS A 196 -5.60 10.06 3.97
N ASP A 197 -5.28 9.79 5.23
CA ASP A 197 -6.10 10.19 6.38
C ASP A 197 -5.69 11.57 6.90
N PRO A 198 -6.35 12.67 6.47
CA PRO A 198 -6.00 13.99 6.96
C PRO A 198 -6.29 14.08 8.45
N THR A 199 -5.28 14.45 9.23
CA THR A 199 -5.44 14.78 10.65
C THR A 199 -6.53 15.85 10.88
N ARG A 200 -6.88 16.64 9.85
CA ARG A 200 -7.97 17.62 9.84
C ARG A 200 -9.36 17.01 10.06
N LEU A 201 -9.62 15.78 9.58
CA LEU A 201 -10.92 15.12 9.74
C LEU A 201 -11.06 14.39 11.08
N HIS A 202 -9.96 14.24 11.83
CA HIS A 202 -10.00 13.59 13.14
C HIS A 202 -10.86 14.38 14.13
N HIS A 203 -11.76 13.72 14.85
CA HIS A 203 -12.66 14.37 15.81
C HIS A 203 -11.91 15.19 16.88
N ASN A 204 -10.67 14.78 17.23
CA ASN A 204 -9.82 15.56 18.17
C ASN A 204 -9.55 17.00 17.71
N ARG A 205 -9.62 17.32 16.42
CA ARG A 205 -9.45 18.72 15.96
C ARG A 205 -10.53 19.63 16.52
N LYS A 206 -11.79 19.16 16.53
CA LYS A 206 -12.94 19.89 17.11
C LYS A 206 -12.90 19.98 18.64
N LYS A 207 -12.08 19.15 19.30
CA LYS A 207 -11.99 19.08 20.77
C LYS A 207 -10.92 20.02 21.35
N ARG A 208 -10.16 20.77 20.54
CA ARG A 208 -9.20 21.77 21.05
C ARG A 208 -9.96 22.87 21.79
N GLY A 209 -9.45 23.29 22.96
CA GLY A 209 -10.15 24.20 23.87
C GLY A 209 -11.09 23.51 24.87
N HIS A 210 -11.45 22.24 24.64
CA HIS A 210 -12.21 21.46 25.63
C HIS A 210 -11.27 20.82 26.64
N VAL A 211 -11.49 21.10 27.93
CA VAL A 211 -10.60 20.70 29.05
C VAL A 211 -10.28 19.20 29.10
N SER A 212 -11.20 18.31 28.72
CA SER A 212 -11.05 16.85 28.88
C SER A 212 -11.16 16.05 27.57
N ALA A 213 -11.18 16.73 26.41
CA ALA A 213 -11.28 16.11 25.08
C ALA A 213 -12.38 15.03 24.94
N GLY A 214 -13.50 15.17 25.66
CA GLY A 214 -14.61 14.21 25.64
C GLY A 214 -14.46 12.98 26.53
N HIS A 215 -13.48 12.95 27.44
CA HIS A 215 -13.29 11.84 28.40
C HIS A 215 -13.82 12.14 29.82
N GLY A 216 -14.54 13.26 30.00
CA GLY A 216 -15.11 13.67 31.28
C GLY A 216 -14.08 14.18 32.31
N ARG A 217 -14.56 14.97 33.29
CA ARG A 217 -13.70 15.58 34.33
C ARG A 217 -13.44 14.64 35.53
N VAL A 218 -14.46 13.86 35.93
CA VAL A 218 -14.42 13.03 37.14
C VAL A 218 -13.67 11.72 36.89
N GLY A 219 -14.14 10.88 35.95
CA GLY A 219 -13.55 9.57 35.68
C GLY A 219 -12.14 9.62 35.07
N LYS A 220 -11.90 10.62 34.20
CA LYS A 220 -10.65 10.85 33.43
C LYS A 220 -10.25 9.68 32.52
N HIS A 221 -9.58 9.99 31.41
CA HIS A 221 -8.96 8.95 30.60
C HIS A 221 -7.65 8.46 31.26
N ARG A 222 -7.52 7.15 31.47
CA ARG A 222 -6.33 6.52 32.07
C ARG A 222 -5.91 5.31 31.23
N LYS A 223 -4.64 4.90 31.33
CA LYS A 223 -4.03 3.91 30.42
C LYS A 223 -4.77 2.56 30.36
N HIS A 224 -5.07 1.93 31.50
CA HIS A 224 -5.69 0.58 31.53
C HIS A 224 -6.61 0.37 32.76
N PRO A 225 -7.79 1.01 32.82
CA PRO A 225 -8.67 0.90 33.99
C PRO A 225 -9.26 -0.50 34.21
N GLY A 226 -9.50 -1.27 33.13
CA GLY A 226 -10.11 -2.60 33.18
C GLY A 226 -9.14 -3.77 32.97
N GLY A 227 -7.83 -3.51 32.93
CA GLY A 227 -6.82 -4.48 32.48
C GLY A 227 -6.46 -4.32 30.99
N ARG A 228 -5.56 -5.19 30.50
CA ARG A 228 -5.12 -5.23 29.09
C ARG A 228 -5.73 -6.43 28.38
N GLY A 229 -6.16 -6.25 27.13
CA GLY A 229 -6.74 -7.33 26.33
C GLY A 229 -8.04 -7.89 26.94
N LEU A 230 -8.18 -9.21 26.95
CA LEU A 230 -9.36 -9.94 27.48
C LEU A 230 -9.22 -10.31 28.98
N ALA A 231 -8.40 -9.58 29.73
CA ALA A 231 -8.19 -9.82 31.16
C ALA A 231 -9.51 -9.73 31.94
N GLY A 232 -9.66 -10.53 33.01
CA GLY A 232 -10.83 -10.45 33.89
C GLY A 232 -12.13 -11.02 33.31
N GLY A 233 -12.07 -11.75 32.19
CA GLY A 233 -13.28 -12.29 31.54
C GLY A 233 -14.13 -13.26 32.37
N GLN A 234 -13.58 -13.84 33.45
CA GLN A 234 -14.34 -14.63 34.45
C GLN A 234 -14.59 -13.87 35.77
N HIS A 235 -14.05 -12.66 35.89
CA HIS A 235 -14.05 -11.84 37.11
C HIS A 235 -14.81 -10.53 36.83
N HIS A 236 -14.12 -9.39 36.79
CA HIS A 236 -14.73 -8.06 36.62
C HIS A 236 -15.30 -7.77 35.22
N HIS A 237 -14.95 -8.56 34.20
CA HIS A 237 -15.55 -8.51 32.85
C HIS A 237 -16.47 -9.70 32.55
N ARG A 238 -16.83 -10.49 33.56
CA ARG A 238 -17.70 -11.67 33.42
C ARG A 238 -19.02 -11.37 32.73
N ILE A 239 -19.69 -10.28 33.13
CA ILE A 239 -20.99 -9.89 32.55
C ILE A 239 -20.87 -9.67 31.04
N ASN A 240 -19.76 -9.07 30.58
CA ASN A 240 -19.53 -8.86 29.15
C ASN A 240 -19.32 -10.17 28.40
N MET A 241 -18.52 -11.07 28.96
CA MET A 241 -18.22 -12.38 28.36
C MET A 241 -19.44 -13.29 28.33
N ASP A 242 -20.17 -13.42 29.43
CA ASP A 242 -21.34 -14.29 29.51
C ASP A 242 -22.47 -13.80 28.59
N LYS A 243 -22.61 -12.46 28.44
CA LYS A 243 -23.65 -11.86 27.61
C LYS A 243 -23.36 -11.95 26.10
N TYR A 244 -22.14 -11.62 25.68
CA TYR A 244 -21.82 -11.47 24.26
C TYR A 244 -20.98 -12.61 23.68
N HIS A 245 -20.31 -13.38 24.53
CA HIS A 245 -19.41 -14.47 24.12
C HIS A 245 -19.68 -15.78 24.89
N PRO A 246 -20.94 -16.28 24.90
CA PRO A 246 -21.25 -17.54 25.55
C PRO A 246 -20.48 -18.69 24.88
N GLY A 247 -19.90 -19.58 25.69
CA GLY A 247 -19.07 -20.70 25.21
C GLY A 247 -17.59 -20.37 24.98
N TYR A 248 -17.15 -19.14 25.26
CA TYR A 248 -15.73 -18.78 25.16
C TYR A 248 -14.86 -19.56 26.16
N PHE A 249 -15.33 -19.71 27.40
CA PHE A 249 -14.63 -20.49 28.43
C PHE A 249 -15.09 -21.95 28.40
N GLY A 250 -14.14 -22.87 28.22
CA GLY A 250 -14.38 -24.30 28.26
C GLY A 250 -13.45 -25.08 27.33
N LYS A 251 -13.58 -26.41 27.35
CA LYS A 251 -12.94 -27.31 26.39
C LYS A 251 -14.03 -28.22 25.82
N VAL A 252 -14.11 -28.32 24.50
CA VAL A 252 -15.13 -29.11 23.80
C VAL A 252 -14.47 -29.89 22.65
N GLY A 253 -14.92 -31.12 22.43
CA GLY A 253 -14.53 -31.95 21.29
C GLY A 253 -13.21 -32.73 21.47
N MET A 254 -12.90 -33.56 20.47
CA MET A 254 -11.68 -34.35 20.40
C MET A 254 -10.53 -33.52 19.80
N ARG A 255 -9.34 -33.62 20.39
CA ARG A 255 -8.15 -32.89 19.91
C ARG A 255 -7.56 -33.60 18.69
N HIS A 256 -7.45 -32.88 17.57
CA HIS A 256 -6.80 -33.35 16.35
C HIS A 256 -5.39 -32.74 16.21
N PHE A 257 -4.35 -33.54 16.44
CA PHE A 257 -2.97 -33.09 16.23
C PHE A 257 -2.63 -33.06 14.74
N HIS A 258 -1.79 -32.10 14.32
CA HIS A 258 -1.35 -31.95 12.93
C HIS A 258 -2.51 -32.00 11.91
N LEU A 259 -3.49 -31.10 12.09
CA LEU A 259 -4.62 -30.98 11.16
C LEU A 259 -4.15 -30.60 9.75
N LYS A 260 -4.33 -31.52 8.80
CA LYS A 260 -4.05 -31.29 7.37
C LYS A 260 -5.32 -30.87 6.65
N ASN A 261 -5.52 -29.56 6.48
CA ASN A 261 -6.72 -29.01 5.85
C ASN A 261 -6.95 -29.51 4.41
N ASN A 262 -5.88 -29.81 3.67
CA ASN A 262 -5.97 -30.29 2.28
C ASN A 262 -6.68 -31.64 2.16
N VAL A 263 -6.52 -32.54 3.14
CA VAL A 263 -7.19 -33.86 3.14
C VAL A 263 -8.68 -33.70 3.39
N ASN A 264 -9.04 -32.75 4.25
CA ASN A 264 -10.43 -32.43 4.60
C ASN A 264 -11.06 -31.42 3.62
N TRP A 265 -10.38 -31.07 2.53
CA TRP A 265 -10.88 -30.11 1.56
C TRP A 265 -12.11 -30.66 0.85
N ARG A 266 -13.26 -30.06 1.15
CA ARG A 266 -14.54 -30.45 0.55
C ARG A 266 -15.52 -29.28 0.47
N PRO A 267 -15.24 -28.26 -0.38
CA PRO A 267 -16.20 -27.19 -0.62
C PRO A 267 -17.50 -27.74 -1.22
N ILE A 268 -18.60 -27.10 -0.86
CA ILE A 268 -19.95 -27.60 -1.14
C ILE A 268 -20.64 -26.71 -2.17
N VAL A 269 -21.29 -27.34 -3.15
CA VAL A 269 -22.25 -26.68 -4.05
C VAL A 269 -23.62 -27.35 -3.92
N ASN A 270 -24.68 -26.57 -4.09
CA ASN A 270 -26.06 -27.04 -4.08
C ASN A 270 -26.62 -27.09 -5.51
N LEU A 271 -27.69 -27.88 -5.73
CA LEU A 271 -28.34 -28.01 -7.05
C LEU A 271 -28.82 -26.67 -7.62
N ASP A 272 -29.25 -25.74 -6.76
CA ASP A 272 -29.67 -24.38 -7.15
C ASP A 272 -28.62 -23.61 -7.96
N LYS A 273 -27.33 -23.81 -7.65
CA LYS A 273 -26.20 -23.12 -8.27
C LYS A 273 -25.47 -23.94 -9.33
N ILE A 274 -25.94 -25.14 -9.65
CA ILE A 274 -25.29 -26.00 -10.65
C ILE A 274 -25.23 -25.32 -12.02
N TRP A 275 -26.30 -24.65 -12.45
CA TRP A 275 -26.33 -23.94 -13.73
C TRP A 275 -25.41 -22.72 -13.76
N THR A 276 -25.13 -22.11 -12.60
CA THR A 276 -24.13 -21.03 -12.51
C THR A 276 -22.72 -21.56 -12.78
N LEU A 277 -22.43 -22.83 -12.46
CA LEU A 277 -21.12 -23.45 -12.76
C LEU A 277 -20.93 -23.73 -14.26
N ALA A 278 -22.02 -23.92 -14.99
CA ALA A 278 -21.99 -24.18 -16.43
C ALA A 278 -21.58 -22.94 -17.24
N GLY A 279 -21.85 -21.73 -16.73
CA GLY A 279 -21.67 -20.47 -17.45
C GLY A 279 -22.96 -19.93 -18.05
N GLU A 280 -22.94 -18.64 -18.42
CA GLU A 280 -24.11 -17.96 -18.99
C GLU A 280 -24.46 -18.51 -20.39
N GLY A 281 -25.75 -18.62 -20.69
CA GLY A 281 -26.25 -19.10 -22.00
C GLY A 281 -26.23 -20.62 -22.18
N VAL A 282 -25.42 -21.39 -21.44
CA VAL A 282 -25.35 -22.86 -21.57
C VAL A 282 -26.71 -23.51 -21.26
N ARG A 283 -27.41 -23.02 -20.24
CA ARG A 283 -28.74 -23.55 -19.88
C ARG A 283 -29.78 -23.41 -21.01
N GLU A 284 -29.69 -22.35 -21.80
CA GLU A 284 -30.62 -22.09 -22.90
C GLU A 284 -30.24 -22.88 -24.16
N GLN A 285 -28.93 -22.98 -24.44
CA GLN A 285 -28.40 -23.76 -25.55
C GLN A 285 -28.82 -25.23 -25.50
N TYR A 286 -28.83 -25.83 -24.31
CA TYR A 286 -29.16 -27.25 -24.11
C TYR A 286 -30.63 -27.50 -23.75
N LYS A 287 -31.52 -26.53 -23.91
CA LYS A 287 -32.94 -26.68 -23.51
C LYS A 287 -33.73 -27.65 -24.39
N ASN A 288 -33.42 -27.72 -25.69
CA ASN A 288 -34.16 -28.51 -26.69
C ASN A 288 -33.25 -29.49 -27.46
N THR A 289 -32.06 -29.79 -26.94
CA THR A 289 -31.08 -30.66 -27.60
C THR A 289 -31.06 -32.03 -26.91
N GLU A 290 -30.84 -33.08 -27.69
CA GLU A 290 -30.68 -34.45 -27.17
C GLU A 290 -29.39 -34.63 -26.34
N LYS A 291 -28.41 -33.74 -26.55
CA LYS A 291 -27.15 -33.72 -25.79
C LYS A 291 -27.36 -33.08 -24.42
N VAL A 292 -26.82 -33.71 -23.38
CA VAL A 292 -26.89 -33.25 -21.99
C VAL A 292 -25.57 -32.59 -21.57
N PRO A 293 -25.57 -31.41 -20.92
CA PRO A 293 -24.33 -30.75 -20.51
C PRO A 293 -23.66 -31.49 -19.36
N VAL A 294 -22.33 -31.59 -19.44
CA VAL A 294 -21.46 -32.12 -18.38
C VAL A 294 -20.94 -30.96 -17.55
N ILE A 295 -21.29 -30.94 -16.27
CA ILE A 295 -20.86 -29.91 -15.32
C ILE A 295 -19.88 -30.55 -14.34
N ASP A 296 -18.61 -30.18 -14.47
CA ASP A 296 -17.55 -30.59 -13.56
C ASP A 296 -17.46 -29.66 -12.36
N ALA A 297 -18.04 -30.12 -11.24
CA ALA A 297 -17.99 -29.38 -9.99
C ALA A 297 -16.57 -29.34 -9.42
N LEU A 298 -15.77 -30.40 -9.62
CA LEU A 298 -14.42 -30.51 -9.07
C LEU A 298 -13.48 -29.53 -9.76
N GLN A 299 -13.53 -29.44 -11.09
CA GLN A 299 -12.75 -28.47 -11.87
C GLN A 299 -13.08 -27.03 -11.49
N LYS A 300 -14.32 -26.76 -11.05
CA LYS A 300 -14.76 -25.46 -10.54
C LYS A 300 -14.48 -25.26 -9.04
N GLY A 301 -13.76 -26.17 -8.39
CA GLY A 301 -13.32 -26.04 -7.00
C GLY A 301 -14.30 -26.55 -5.95
N TYR A 302 -15.30 -27.36 -6.33
CA TYR A 302 -16.29 -27.93 -5.41
C TYR A 302 -16.14 -29.45 -5.28
N GLY A 303 -15.89 -29.90 -4.04
CA GLY A 303 -15.70 -31.31 -3.72
C GLY A 303 -16.99 -32.09 -3.43
N LYS A 304 -18.11 -31.42 -3.10
CA LYS A 304 -19.38 -32.09 -2.76
C LYS A 304 -20.61 -31.39 -3.33
N VAL A 305 -21.56 -32.17 -3.84
CA VAL A 305 -22.88 -31.71 -4.29
C VAL A 305 -23.99 -32.06 -3.29
N LEU A 306 -24.80 -31.07 -2.92
CA LEU A 306 -25.95 -31.17 -1.99
C LEU A 306 -27.29 -30.81 -2.66
N ALA A 307 -28.40 -31.24 -2.04
CA ALA A 307 -29.72 -31.34 -2.66
C ALA A 307 -30.63 -30.10 -2.53
N LYS A 308 -30.10 -28.94 -2.08
CA LYS A 308 -30.91 -27.72 -1.95
C LYS A 308 -31.23 -27.16 -3.33
N GLY A 309 -32.50 -26.81 -3.56
CA GLY A 309 -33.01 -26.37 -4.86
C GLY A 309 -33.67 -27.48 -5.67
N THR A 310 -34.09 -27.12 -6.88
CA THR A 310 -34.69 -28.00 -7.88
C THR A 310 -33.89 -27.93 -9.16
N ILE A 311 -33.85 -29.04 -9.89
CA ILE A 311 -33.21 -29.13 -11.20
C ILE A 311 -34.28 -29.65 -12.18
N SER A 312 -34.58 -28.84 -13.19
CA SER A 312 -35.70 -29.11 -14.12
C SER A 312 -35.24 -29.66 -15.47
N GLN A 313 -33.94 -29.57 -15.76
CA GLN A 313 -33.32 -30.03 -17.00
C GLN A 313 -32.30 -31.12 -16.65
N PRO A 314 -32.14 -32.15 -17.49
CA PRO A 314 -31.14 -33.20 -17.26
C PRO A 314 -29.73 -32.60 -17.30
N VAL A 315 -28.86 -33.07 -16.41
CA VAL A 315 -27.46 -32.63 -16.30
C VAL A 315 -26.60 -33.83 -15.89
N ILE A 316 -25.40 -33.93 -16.46
CA ILE A 316 -24.37 -34.87 -15.98
C ILE A 316 -23.46 -34.11 -15.01
N VAL A 317 -23.46 -34.49 -13.73
CA VAL A 317 -22.70 -33.80 -12.68
C VAL A 317 -21.49 -34.64 -12.28
N ARG A 318 -20.31 -34.09 -12.50
CA ARG A 318 -19.01 -34.69 -12.15
C ARG A 318 -18.53 -34.15 -10.81
N THR A 319 -18.35 -35.01 -9.80
CA THR A 319 -17.95 -34.59 -8.44
C THR A 319 -17.30 -35.73 -7.65
N ARG A 320 -16.52 -35.41 -6.60
CA ARG A 320 -15.95 -36.44 -5.70
C ARG A 320 -16.97 -37.02 -4.74
N PHE A 321 -17.96 -36.22 -4.32
CA PHE A 321 -18.98 -36.66 -3.39
C PHE A 321 -20.36 -36.07 -3.70
N VAL A 322 -21.40 -36.87 -3.52
CA VAL A 322 -22.79 -36.45 -3.66
C VAL A 322 -23.61 -36.86 -2.44
N SER A 323 -24.61 -36.07 -2.06
CA SER A 323 -25.61 -36.51 -1.07
C SER A 323 -26.67 -37.41 -1.71
N ARG A 324 -27.19 -38.39 -0.97
CA ARG A 324 -28.23 -39.32 -1.45
C ARG A 324 -29.45 -38.60 -2.04
N LEU A 325 -29.89 -37.51 -1.43
CA LEU A 325 -31.01 -36.71 -1.93
C LEU A 325 -30.67 -35.94 -3.21
N ALA A 326 -29.42 -35.49 -3.37
CA ALA A 326 -29.00 -34.77 -4.58
C ALA A 326 -28.94 -35.75 -5.76
N GLU A 327 -28.38 -36.93 -5.53
CA GLU A 327 -28.35 -38.00 -6.52
C GLU A 327 -29.76 -38.40 -6.97
N LYS A 328 -30.69 -38.58 -6.03
CA LYS A 328 -32.10 -38.88 -6.32
C LYS A 328 -32.72 -37.80 -7.22
N LYS A 329 -32.59 -36.52 -6.87
CA LYS A 329 -33.14 -35.40 -7.65
C LYS A 329 -32.52 -35.27 -9.04
N ILE A 330 -31.21 -35.49 -9.16
CA ILE A 330 -30.53 -35.44 -10.46
C ILE A 330 -31.05 -36.56 -11.36
N LYS A 331 -31.20 -37.78 -10.83
CA LYS A 331 -31.77 -38.92 -11.56
C LYS A 331 -33.24 -38.70 -11.96
N GLU A 332 -34.05 -38.14 -11.06
CA GLU A 332 -35.46 -37.79 -11.34
C GLU A 332 -35.59 -36.74 -12.46
N ALA A 333 -34.62 -35.83 -12.58
CA ALA A 333 -34.56 -34.87 -13.67
C ALA A 333 -33.97 -35.44 -14.98
N GLY A 334 -33.67 -36.74 -15.03
CA GLY A 334 -33.05 -37.40 -16.20
C GLY A 334 -31.54 -37.17 -16.33
N GLY A 335 -30.89 -36.66 -15.29
CA GLY A 335 -29.45 -36.47 -15.22
C GLY A 335 -28.70 -37.67 -14.63
N VAL A 336 -27.37 -37.61 -14.68
CA VAL A 336 -26.47 -38.64 -14.16
C VAL A 336 -25.43 -38.00 -13.24
N VAL A 337 -25.00 -38.72 -12.20
CA VAL A 337 -23.89 -38.30 -11.34
C VAL A 337 -22.69 -39.20 -11.63
N GLU A 338 -21.57 -38.59 -12.00
CA GLU A 338 -20.29 -39.27 -12.22
C GLU A 338 -19.35 -38.97 -11.05
N LEU A 339 -18.91 -40.01 -10.35
CA LEU A 339 -17.96 -39.89 -9.26
C LEU A 339 -16.53 -39.87 -9.81
N ILE A 340 -15.75 -38.87 -9.41
CA ILE A 340 -14.35 -38.67 -9.82
C ILE A 340 -13.45 -38.75 -8.59
N ALA A 341 -12.26 -39.34 -8.74
CA ALA A 341 -11.28 -39.52 -7.67
C ALA A 341 -10.62 -38.22 -7.23
#